data_AF-X5KLY0-F1
#
_entry.id   AF-X5KLY0-F1
#
_cell.length_a   1.000
_cell.length_b   1.000
_cell.length_c   1.000
_cell.angle_alpha   90.00
_cell.angle_beta   90.00
_cell.angle_gamma   90.00
#
_symmetry.space_group_name_H-M   'P 1'
#
loop_
_entity.id
_entity.type
_entity.pdbx_description
1 polymer ?
#
loop_
_entity_poly.entity_id
_entity_poly.type
_entity_poly.pdbx_seq_one_letter_code
_entity_poly.pdbx_strand_id
1 'polypeptide(L)'
;MSAISLYKWKTILLTALLLIFFSCKEKKTSKVKAIPAEKIESINITTEGGNLSYFRNIRVDKDSISSIQRQLDTDSLNSSHKRAITPTEWDMLISNIDLSSVSKIKSGPSYQPFDGIDDIWEIKTSARTYRIINGKKDIDNYKSLETLYSQLEELIQKK
;
A
#
# COMPACT_ATOMS: atom_id res chain seq x y z
N MET A 1 -14.54 -70.69 -33.24
CA MET A 1 -14.41 -69.54 -32.31
C MET A 1 -13.03 -69.61 -31.67
N SER A 2 -12.10 -68.76 -32.08
CA SER A 2 -10.69 -68.83 -31.67
C SER A 2 -10.39 -67.76 -30.62
N ALA A 3 -9.92 -68.19 -29.44
CA ALA A 3 -9.63 -67.33 -28.29
C ALA A 3 -8.61 -66.20 -28.58
N ILE A 4 -7.90 -66.30 -29.71
CA ILE A 4 -6.87 -65.36 -30.17
C ILE A 4 -7.49 -64.04 -30.68
N SER A 5 -8.73 -64.06 -31.21
CA SER A 5 -9.37 -62.83 -31.73
C SER A 5 -9.95 -61.93 -30.63
N LEU A 6 -10.36 -62.51 -29.50
CA LEU A 6 -10.90 -61.78 -28.35
C LEU A 6 -9.81 -61.04 -27.56
N TYR A 7 -8.59 -61.59 -27.50
CA TYR A 7 -7.47 -60.98 -26.78
C TYR A 7 -6.95 -59.73 -27.51
N LYS A 8 -6.87 -59.77 -28.84
CA LYS A 8 -6.45 -58.62 -29.67
C LYS A 8 -7.42 -57.44 -29.58
N TRP A 9 -8.72 -57.70 -29.48
CA TRP A 9 -9.72 -56.64 -29.35
C TRP A 9 -9.66 -55.98 -27.97
N LYS A 10 -9.44 -56.75 -26.90
CA LYS A 10 -9.24 -56.21 -25.55
C LYS A 10 -7.99 -55.34 -25.44
N THR A 11 -6.88 -55.72 -26.08
CA THR A 11 -5.66 -54.92 -26.06
C THR A 11 -5.81 -53.60 -26.82
N ILE A 12 -6.53 -53.59 -27.95
CA ILE A 12 -6.77 -52.35 -28.72
C ILE A 12 -7.69 -51.39 -27.97
N LEU A 13 -8.72 -51.91 -27.31
CA LEU A 13 -9.66 -51.10 -26.51
C LEU A 13 -8.95 -50.46 -25.29
N LEU A 14 -8.03 -51.19 -24.65
CA LEU A 14 -7.28 -50.70 -23.51
C LEU A 14 -6.29 -49.60 -23.90
N THR A 15 -5.64 -49.71 -25.05
CA THR A 15 -4.75 -48.67 -25.57
C THR A 15 -5.49 -47.40 -26.01
N ALA A 16 -6.72 -47.53 -26.53
CA ALA A 16 -7.55 -46.38 -26.88
C ALA A 16 -8.07 -45.64 -25.64
N LEU A 17 -8.36 -46.35 -24.54
CA LEU A 17 -8.83 -45.78 -23.28
C LEU A 17 -7.74 -44.95 -22.56
N LEU A 18 -6.46 -45.29 -22.74
CA LEU A 18 -5.33 -44.58 -22.11
C LEU A 18 -5.00 -43.23 -22.78
N LEU A 19 -5.45 -43.00 -24.02
CA LEU A 19 -5.15 -41.77 -24.78
C LEU A 19 -6.07 -40.58 -24.43
N ILE A 20 -7.13 -40.79 -23.64
CA ILE A 20 -8.10 -39.74 -23.29
C ILE A 20 -7.57 -38.80 -22.19
N PHE A 21 -6.51 -39.19 -21.46
CA PHE A 21 -5.91 -38.37 -20.39
C PHE A 21 -4.96 -37.27 -20.88
N PHE A 22 -4.64 -37.22 -22.18
CA PHE A 22 -3.86 -36.14 -22.80
C PHE A 22 -4.74 -35.10 -23.51
N SER A 23 -6.00 -34.96 -23.10
CA SER A 23 -6.84 -33.85 -23.56
C SER A 23 -6.30 -32.53 -23.02
N CYS A 24 -5.97 -31.63 -23.95
CA CYS A 24 -5.55 -30.25 -23.80
C CYS A 24 -5.80 -29.64 -22.43
N LYS A 25 -4.72 -29.38 -21.68
CA LYS A 25 -4.72 -28.23 -20.78
C LYS A 25 -4.83 -27.00 -21.66
N GLU A 26 -6.05 -26.48 -21.82
CA GLU A 26 -6.20 -25.09 -22.21
C GLU A 26 -5.35 -24.29 -21.23
N LYS A 27 -4.32 -23.62 -21.75
CA LYS A 27 -3.75 -22.49 -21.02
C LYS A 27 -4.92 -21.53 -20.90
N LYS A 28 -5.59 -21.55 -19.74
CA LYS A 28 -6.31 -20.39 -19.25
C LYS A 28 -5.25 -19.31 -19.17
N THR A 29 -5.04 -18.60 -20.28
CA THR A 29 -4.58 -17.23 -20.23
C THR A 29 -5.67 -16.55 -19.43
N SER A 30 -5.46 -16.58 -18.11
CA SER A 30 -6.18 -15.73 -17.19
C SER A 30 -5.97 -14.36 -17.81
N LYS A 31 -6.99 -13.84 -18.48
CA LYS A 31 -7.09 -12.41 -18.70
C LYS A 31 -7.14 -11.89 -17.28
N VAL A 32 -5.97 -11.62 -16.70
CA VAL A 32 -5.84 -10.81 -15.51
C VAL A 32 -6.51 -9.53 -15.95
N LYS A 33 -7.78 -9.41 -15.58
CA LYS A 33 -8.54 -8.18 -15.70
C LYS A 33 -7.63 -7.19 -15.01
N ALA A 34 -7.01 -6.29 -15.78
CA ALA A 34 -6.07 -5.33 -15.22
C ALA A 34 -6.84 -4.62 -14.11
N ILE A 35 -6.51 -4.92 -12.85
CA ILE A 35 -7.11 -4.25 -11.73
C ILE A 35 -6.73 -2.79 -11.97
N PRO A 36 -7.70 -1.86 -12.08
CA PRO A 36 -7.39 -0.46 -12.26
C PRO A 36 -6.35 -0.09 -11.21
N ALA A 37 -5.24 0.51 -11.64
CA ALA A 37 -4.20 0.95 -10.71
C ALA A 37 -4.85 1.77 -9.60
N GLU A 38 -4.62 1.37 -8.34
CA GLU A 38 -5.19 2.03 -7.18
C GLU A 38 -4.77 3.51 -7.20
N LYS A 39 -5.74 4.42 -7.30
CA LYS A 39 -5.46 5.86 -7.34
C LYS A 39 -5.41 6.38 -5.92
N ILE A 40 -4.34 7.08 -5.57
CA ILE A 40 -4.21 7.76 -4.28
C ILE A 40 -5.16 8.96 -4.28
N GLU A 41 -5.97 9.08 -3.23
CA GLU A 41 -6.95 10.17 -3.05
C GLU A 41 -6.46 11.18 -2.02
N SER A 42 -5.85 10.69 -0.93
CA SER A 42 -5.29 11.53 0.11
C SER A 42 -4.25 10.77 0.94
N ILE A 43 -3.37 11.53 1.57
CA ILE A 43 -2.36 11.04 2.51
C ILE A 43 -2.51 11.83 3.80
N ASN A 44 -2.56 11.14 4.92
CA ASN A 44 -2.64 11.69 6.25
C ASN A 44 -1.51 11.09 7.10
N ILE A 45 -0.71 11.95 7.71
CA ILE A 45 0.44 11.57 8.53
C ILE A 45 0.23 12.18 9.89
N THR A 46 0.16 11.35 10.92
CA THR A 46 0.04 11.81 12.30
C THR A 46 1.25 11.35 13.09
N THR A 47 1.90 12.29 13.77
CA THR A 47 2.92 12.00 14.77
C THR A 47 2.35 12.44 16.11
N GLU A 48 2.15 11.51 17.05
CA GLU A 48 1.46 11.81 18.31
C GLU A 48 2.04 11.04 19.50
N GLY A 49 1.92 11.62 20.70
CA GLY A 49 2.40 11.04 21.94
C GLY A 49 3.56 11.83 22.54
N GLY A 50 4.46 11.15 23.23
CA GLY A 50 5.58 11.78 23.92
C GLY A 50 5.18 12.65 25.12
N ASN A 51 6.21 13.23 25.75
CA ASN A 51 6.01 14.17 26.86
C ASN A 51 5.25 15.43 26.40
N LEU A 52 4.32 15.90 27.24
CA LEU A 52 3.46 17.05 26.97
C LEU A 52 2.50 16.86 25.78
N SER A 53 2.17 15.61 25.44
CA SER A 53 1.15 15.28 24.44
C SER A 53 1.40 15.97 23.09
N TYR A 54 2.57 15.71 22.50
CA TYR A 54 2.88 16.20 21.16
C TYR A 54 1.87 15.63 20.16
N PHE A 55 1.42 16.50 19.26
CA PHE A 55 0.56 16.13 18.15
C PHE A 55 0.96 16.92 16.93
N ARG A 56 1.21 16.23 15.82
CA ARG A 56 1.35 16.83 14.52
C ARG A 56 0.59 16.02 13.49
N ASN A 57 -0.11 16.73 12.61
CA ASN A 57 -0.84 16.12 11.51
C ASN A 57 -0.50 16.86 10.22
N ILE A 58 -0.05 16.12 9.21
CA ILE A 58 0.03 16.58 7.82
C ILE A 58 -1.06 15.86 7.04
N ARG A 59 -1.86 16.61 6.30
CA ARG A 59 -2.83 16.08 5.34
C ARG A 59 -2.59 16.69 3.98
N VAL A 60 -2.60 15.84 2.95
CA VAL A 60 -2.54 16.27 1.55
C VAL A 60 -3.56 15.50 0.71
N ASP A 61 -4.20 16.22 -0.21
CA ASP A 61 -5.03 15.70 -1.28
C ASP A 61 -4.77 16.52 -2.55
N LYS A 62 -5.43 16.18 -3.66
CA LYS A 62 -5.25 16.85 -4.95
C LYS A 62 -5.48 18.38 -4.94
N ASP A 63 -6.18 18.90 -3.92
CA ASP A 63 -6.60 20.30 -3.87
C ASP A 63 -5.72 21.09 -2.88
N SER A 64 -5.24 20.46 -1.80
CA SER A 64 -4.49 21.17 -0.76
C SER A 64 -3.55 20.31 0.08
N ILE A 65 -2.61 21.00 0.70
CA ILE A 65 -1.78 20.51 1.81
C ILE A 65 -2.08 21.32 3.06
N SER A 66 -2.17 20.65 4.21
CA SER A 66 -2.33 21.28 5.51
C SER A 66 -1.47 20.60 6.57
N SER A 67 -0.95 21.38 7.50
CA SER A 67 -0.19 20.91 8.64
C SER A 67 -0.70 21.59 9.91
N ILE A 68 -0.93 20.81 10.96
CA ILE A 68 -1.26 21.31 12.30
C ILE A 68 -0.28 20.69 13.28
N GLN A 69 0.31 21.51 14.14
CA GLN A 69 1.13 21.06 15.27
C GLN A 69 0.57 21.63 16.56
N ARG A 70 0.48 20.79 17.59
CA ARG A 70 0.04 21.13 18.93
C ARG A 70 0.89 20.44 19.99
N GLN A 71 1.12 21.10 21.11
CA GLN A 71 1.76 20.53 22.28
C GLN A 71 1.26 21.25 23.54
N LEU A 72 1.05 20.50 24.63
CA LEU A 72 0.51 21.02 25.89
C LEU A 72 1.47 22.04 26.51
N ASP A 73 0.91 23.10 27.08
CA ASP A 73 1.65 24.16 27.80
C ASP A 73 2.74 24.87 26.97
N THR A 74 2.64 24.79 25.63
CA THR A 74 3.58 25.42 24.69
C THR A 74 2.84 26.10 23.55
N ASP A 75 1.97 27.09 23.85
CA ASP A 75 1.15 27.78 22.84
C ASP A 75 1.97 28.40 21.69
N SER A 76 3.20 28.83 21.97
CA SER A 76 4.12 29.36 20.96
C SER A 76 4.59 28.33 19.93
N LEU A 77 4.48 27.03 20.24
CA LEU A 77 4.83 25.92 19.34
C LEU A 77 3.61 25.43 18.54
N ASN A 78 2.41 25.90 18.87
CA ASN A 78 1.20 25.57 18.14
C ASN A 78 1.23 26.29 16.79
N SER A 79 1.01 25.53 15.71
CA SER A 79 0.99 26.09 14.37
C SER A 79 -0.07 25.41 13.50
N SER A 80 -0.61 26.17 12.57
CA SER A 80 -1.56 25.69 11.56
C SER A 80 -1.23 26.35 10.24
N HIS A 81 -1.07 25.53 9.21
CA HIS A 81 -0.78 25.96 7.85
C HIS A 81 -1.70 25.22 6.89
N LYS A 82 -2.21 25.92 5.87
CA LYS A 82 -2.94 25.32 4.77
C LYS A 82 -2.66 26.11 3.49
N ARG A 83 -2.43 25.38 2.40
CA ARG A 83 -2.10 25.91 1.09
C ARG A 83 -2.72 25.04 0.00
N ALA A 84 -3.15 25.66 -1.09
CA ALA A 84 -3.56 24.93 -2.30
C ALA A 84 -2.33 24.33 -2.99
N ILE A 85 -2.47 23.13 -3.56
CA ILE A 85 -1.39 22.52 -4.35
C ILE A 85 -1.73 22.55 -5.83
N THR A 86 -0.71 22.63 -6.67
CA THR A 86 -0.89 22.49 -8.12
C THR A 86 -1.03 21.00 -8.51
N PRO A 87 -1.67 20.69 -9.66
CA PRO A 87 -1.69 19.32 -10.18
C PRO A 87 -0.29 18.71 -10.32
N THR A 88 0.71 19.51 -10.74
CA THR A 88 2.11 19.06 -10.84
C THR A 88 2.71 18.70 -9.48
N GLU A 89 2.46 19.50 -8.44
CA GLU A 89 2.91 19.18 -7.07
C GLU A 89 2.24 17.92 -6.55
N TRP A 90 0.93 17.75 -6.80
CA TRP A 90 0.20 16.53 -6.46
C TRP A 90 0.76 15.29 -7.17
N ASP A 91 0.93 15.36 -8.49
CA ASP A 91 1.44 14.26 -9.31
C ASP A 91 2.86 13.88 -8.87
N MET A 92 3.72 14.87 -8.59
CA MET A 92 5.05 14.64 -8.05
C MET A 92 5.00 13.86 -6.73
N LEU A 93 4.16 14.29 -5.78
CA LEU A 93 4.03 13.62 -4.47
C LEU A 93 3.61 12.16 -4.62
N ILE A 94 2.56 11.88 -5.41
CA ILE A 94 2.01 10.53 -5.51
C ILE A 94 2.86 9.61 -6.39
N SER A 95 3.62 10.16 -7.35
CA SER A 95 4.48 9.36 -8.24
C SER A 95 5.58 8.59 -7.52
N ASN A 96 6.02 9.08 -6.35
CA ASN A 96 7.07 8.45 -5.55
C ASN A 96 6.56 7.33 -4.63
N ILE A 97 5.24 7.12 -4.57
CA ILE A 97 4.63 6.14 -3.67
C ILE A 97 4.53 4.78 -4.35
N ASP A 98 5.33 3.83 -3.89
CA ASP A 98 5.19 2.43 -4.28
C ASP A 98 4.17 1.72 -3.39
N LEU A 99 2.90 1.70 -3.84
CA LEU A 99 1.81 1.01 -3.12
C LEU A 99 2.08 -0.49 -2.92
N SER A 100 2.89 -1.13 -3.77
CA SER A 100 3.23 -2.55 -3.61
C SER A 100 4.18 -2.76 -2.43
N SER A 101 5.12 -1.85 -2.22
CA SER A 101 6.00 -1.85 -1.04
C SER A 101 5.24 -1.42 0.21
N VAL A 102 4.44 -0.36 0.13
CA VAL A 102 3.57 0.10 1.24
C VAL A 102 2.67 -1.03 1.76
N SER A 103 2.12 -1.87 0.86
CA SER A 103 1.27 -3.00 1.24
C SER A 103 1.97 -4.08 2.08
N LYS A 104 3.31 -4.13 2.07
CA LYS A 104 4.12 -5.12 2.79
C LYS A 104 4.58 -4.63 4.15
N ILE A 105 4.59 -3.31 4.37
CA ILE A 105 5.04 -2.69 5.62
C ILE A 105 4.15 -3.18 6.75
N LYS A 106 4.77 -3.78 7.76
CA LYS A 106 4.08 -4.22 8.97
C LYS A 106 4.06 -3.09 9.99
N SER A 107 2.89 -2.83 10.56
CA SER A 107 2.78 -1.94 11.72
C SER A 107 3.54 -2.51 12.92
N GLY A 108 4.26 -1.64 13.62
CA GLY A 108 4.83 -1.89 14.93
C GLY A 108 3.83 -1.64 16.07
N PRO A 109 4.21 -1.95 17.32
CA PRO A 109 3.42 -1.58 18.48
C PRO A 109 3.37 -0.07 18.66
N SER A 110 2.33 0.44 19.32
CA SER A 110 2.31 1.82 19.82
C SER A 110 3.35 2.00 20.93
N TYR A 111 4.00 3.15 20.96
CA TYR A 111 4.97 3.54 21.98
C TYR A 111 4.37 4.51 23.00
N GLN A 112 3.15 5.03 22.77
CA GLN A 112 2.46 5.94 23.70
C GLN A 112 2.34 5.41 25.14
N PRO A 113 2.13 4.09 25.41
CA PRO A 113 2.10 3.57 26.78
C PRO A 113 3.40 3.73 27.58
N PHE A 114 4.50 4.10 26.93
CA PHE A 114 5.82 4.29 27.53
C PHE A 114 6.35 5.72 27.29
N ASP A 115 5.44 6.70 27.21
CA ASP A 115 5.72 8.10 26.86
C ASP A 115 6.50 8.24 25.53
N GLY A 116 6.31 7.29 24.61
CA GLY A 116 6.87 7.32 23.27
C GLY A 116 5.95 8.04 22.28
N ILE A 117 6.50 8.30 21.10
CA ILE A 117 5.79 8.95 19.99
C ILE A 117 5.46 7.88 18.95
N ASP A 118 4.23 7.89 18.47
CA ASP A 118 3.78 7.09 17.34
C ASP A 118 3.84 7.89 16.04
N ASP A 119 4.34 7.26 14.99
CA ASP A 119 4.21 7.71 13.61
C ASP A 119 3.14 6.88 12.90
N ILE A 120 2.13 7.56 12.39
CA ILE A 120 0.95 6.96 11.80
C ILE A 120 0.79 7.47 10.36
N TRP A 121 0.80 6.54 9.41
CA TRP A 121 0.45 6.81 8.02
C TRP A 121 -0.93 6.28 7.71
N GLU A 122 -1.72 7.09 7.03
CA GLU A 122 -3.00 6.73 6.42
C GLU A 122 -3.01 7.19 4.96
N ILE A 123 -2.90 6.24 4.04
CA ILE A 123 -2.90 6.51 2.60
C ILE A 123 -4.22 5.98 2.05
N LYS A 124 -5.12 6.88 1.72
CA LYS A 124 -6.41 6.54 1.14
C LYS A 124 -6.28 6.41 -0.36
N THR A 125 -6.78 5.31 -0.90
CA THR A 125 -6.89 5.08 -2.34
C THR A 125 -8.33 4.85 -2.75
N SER A 126 -8.57 4.82 -4.06
CA SER A 126 -9.86 4.45 -4.65
C SER A 126 -10.36 3.05 -4.29
N ALA A 127 -9.50 2.19 -3.72
CA ALA A 127 -9.83 0.80 -3.39
C ALA A 127 -9.81 0.50 -1.89
N ARG A 128 -8.84 1.06 -1.16
CA ARG A 128 -8.64 0.81 0.27
C ARG A 128 -7.84 1.92 0.95
N THR A 129 -7.78 1.87 2.27
CA THR A 129 -6.86 2.69 3.07
C THR A 129 -5.73 1.82 3.60
N TYR A 130 -4.49 2.22 3.34
CA TYR A 130 -3.31 1.67 4.00
C TYR A 130 -3.11 2.42 5.30
N ARG A 131 -3.07 1.69 6.42
CA ARG A 131 -2.82 2.27 7.73
C ARG A 131 -1.61 1.60 8.37
N ILE A 132 -0.57 2.37 8.63
CA ILE A 132 0.72 1.89 9.15
C ILE A 132 1.05 2.66 10.42
N ILE A 133 1.36 1.94 11.51
CA ILE A 133 1.84 2.53 12.78
C ILE A 133 3.29 2.12 12.96
N ASN A 134 4.18 3.08 13.23
CA ASN A 134 5.58 2.80 13.59
C ASN A 134 6.30 1.85 12.61
N GLY A 135 6.01 2.02 11.31
CA GLY A 135 6.46 1.11 10.23
C GLY A 135 7.92 1.27 9.82
N LYS A 136 8.62 2.30 10.30
CA LYS A 136 10.00 2.66 9.90
C LYS A 136 11.04 1.54 10.12
N LYS A 137 10.71 0.53 10.94
CA LYS A 137 11.56 -0.66 11.13
C LYS A 137 11.70 -1.51 9.86
N ASP A 138 10.77 -1.43 8.92
CA ASP A 138 10.81 -2.12 7.62
C ASP A 138 11.54 -1.26 6.58
N ILE A 139 12.86 -1.14 6.72
CA ILE A 139 13.70 -0.21 5.94
C ILE A 139 13.54 -0.45 4.42
N ASP A 140 13.41 -1.71 4.00
CA ASP A 140 13.32 -2.09 2.58
C ASP A 140 12.04 -1.54 1.92
N ASN A 141 10.90 -1.64 2.62
CA ASN A 141 9.60 -1.22 2.07
C ASN A 141 9.22 0.22 2.42
N TYR A 142 9.86 0.84 3.43
CA TYR A 142 9.48 2.16 3.97
C TYR A 142 10.08 3.35 3.19
N LYS A 143 11.08 3.13 2.34
CA LYS A 143 11.85 4.18 1.65
C LYS A 143 11.00 5.19 0.86
N SER A 144 9.93 4.75 0.19
CA SER A 144 9.03 5.66 -0.54
C SER A 144 8.28 6.60 0.40
N LEU A 145 7.93 6.14 1.61
CA LEU A 145 7.27 6.97 2.62
C LEU A 145 8.23 8.01 3.22
N GLU A 146 9.50 7.67 3.41
CA GLU A 146 10.51 8.67 3.84
C GLU A 146 10.69 9.77 2.80
N THR A 147 10.80 9.39 1.52
CA THR A 147 10.94 10.34 0.42
C THR A 147 9.74 11.28 0.34
N LEU A 148 8.53 10.72 0.44
CA LEU A 148 7.29 11.47 0.48
C LEU A 148 7.23 12.44 1.68
N TYR A 149 7.62 11.99 2.87
CA TYR A 149 7.63 12.82 4.07
C TYR A 149 8.53 14.06 3.86
N SER A 150 9.75 13.86 3.35
CA SER A 150 10.67 14.97 3.06
C SER A 150 10.08 15.96 2.06
N GLN A 151 9.43 15.49 0.99
CA GLN A 151 8.79 16.35 0.00
C GLN A 151 7.61 17.14 0.60
N LEU A 152 6.83 16.52 1.48
CA LEU A 152 5.74 17.22 2.17
C LEU A 152 6.26 18.32 3.07
N GLU A 153 7.35 18.09 3.80
CA GLU A 153 7.99 19.14 4.62
C GLU A 153 8.46 20.32 3.78
N GLU A 154 9.09 20.06 2.63
CA GLU A 154 9.50 21.12 1.70
C GLU A 154 8.30 21.93 1.19
N LEU A 155 7.21 21.26 0.83
CA LEU A 155 5.99 21.91 0.33
C LEU A 155 5.27 22.73 1.42
N ILE A 156 5.27 22.27 2.67
CA ILE A 156 4.67 23.00 3.80
C ILE A 156 5.45 24.28 4.11
N GLN A 157 6.77 24.27 3.93
CA GLN A 157 7.62 25.43 4.18
C GLN A 157 7.57 26.46 3.04
N LYS A 158 7.13 26.06 1.85
CA LYS A 158 7.01 26.91 0.67
C LYS A 158 5.83 27.87 0.82
N LYS A 159 6.14 29.17 0.89
CA LYS A 159 5.14 30.24 0.95
C LYS A 159 4.31 30.33 -0.33
#